data_AF-A0A7C4R8L9-F1
#
_entry.id   AF-A0A7C4R8L9-F1
#
_cell.length_a   1.000
_cell.length_b   1.000
_cell.length_c   1.000
_cell.angle_alpha   90.00
_cell.angle_beta   90.00
_cell.angle_gamma   90.00
#
_symmetry.space_group_name_H-M   'P 1'
#
loop_
_entity.id
_entity.type
_entity.pdbx_description
1 polymer ?
#
loop_
_entity_poly.entity_id
_entity_poly.type
_entity_poly.pdbx_seq_one_letter_code
_entity_poly.pdbx_strand_id
1 'polypeptide(L)'
;MRVANMGVGDRIFPKVSFIITTLNNERTIGECLKSIFELNYPKEFMEVIVIDGGSNDSTVKIVEKYPVKLFIKPSNAPEAYNHAIKIAKGDFVAIIDADAKLEKDWLKLINYFDDPDVAGVSGGIETWNYEEVLPRCVGYDIKYRYNRLVGGKNVKRVATMNLLLRRRVLQEVGGFNEDLPTQYDTELCYRITGKGYKLIFEPNVKCYHFNRPTWLGYFKQQFRYGINTIRLYLKNPKLIKGDEITDLGMNIQPLLLVIAVLSILLGLISEDLKFMLYVSFFTLTFLFLYYVVYSVKISAFFNDYTAMLLVVIYFIRATAWTLGGIVAVIKALKPGGR
;
A
#
# COMPACT_ATOMS: atom_id res chain seq x y z
N MET A 1 14.33 -17.68 -19.87
CA MET A 1 14.61 -19.02 -20.46
C MET A 1 13.43 -19.89 -20.06
N ARG A 2 12.65 -20.41 -21.02
CA ARG A 2 11.32 -21.01 -20.76
C ARG A 2 11.40 -22.12 -19.71
N VAL A 3 10.78 -21.90 -18.55
CA VAL A 3 10.60 -22.90 -17.47
C VAL A 3 9.70 -24.07 -17.91
N ALA A 4 9.01 -23.94 -19.05
CA ALA A 4 7.98 -24.88 -19.50
C ALA A 4 8.50 -26.22 -20.05
N ASN A 5 9.79 -26.37 -20.41
CA ASN A 5 10.30 -27.57 -21.10
C ASN A 5 11.45 -28.30 -20.41
N MET A 6 11.75 -27.99 -19.14
CA MET A 6 12.78 -28.71 -18.39
C MET A 6 12.15 -29.83 -17.57
N GLY A 7 12.68 -31.05 -17.73
CA GLY A 7 12.36 -32.20 -16.91
C GLY A 7 12.53 -31.89 -15.42
N VAL A 8 11.91 -32.69 -14.56
CA VAL A 8 11.83 -32.44 -13.11
C VAL A 8 13.21 -32.28 -12.44
N GLY A 9 14.30 -32.73 -13.08
CA GLY A 9 15.69 -32.58 -12.62
C GLY A 9 16.47 -31.34 -13.11
N ASP A 10 15.98 -30.57 -14.09
CA ASP A 10 16.75 -29.48 -14.74
C ASP A 10 16.23 -28.06 -14.44
N ARG A 11 15.20 -27.92 -13.59
CA ARG A 11 14.65 -26.60 -13.27
C ARG A 11 15.59 -25.84 -12.34
N ILE A 12 16.30 -24.85 -12.89
CA ILE A 12 17.00 -23.83 -12.09
C ILE A 12 15.93 -22.92 -11.48
N PHE A 13 15.65 -23.11 -10.19
CA PHE A 13 14.76 -22.23 -9.44
C PHE A 13 15.55 -20.99 -8.96
N PRO A 14 15.11 -19.76 -9.27
CA PRO A 14 15.73 -18.58 -8.70
C PRO A 14 15.61 -18.52 -7.17
N LYS A 15 16.61 -17.96 -6.49
CA LYS A 15 16.52 -17.79 -5.03
C LYS A 15 15.65 -16.58 -4.68
N VAL A 16 14.74 -16.75 -3.73
CA VAL A 16 13.82 -15.70 -3.27
C VAL A 16 13.98 -15.47 -1.77
N SER A 17 14.24 -14.22 -1.38
CA SER A 17 14.19 -13.79 0.01
C SER A 17 12.85 -13.11 0.29
N PHE A 18 12.02 -13.73 1.12
CA PHE A 18 10.81 -13.11 1.66
C PHE A 18 11.20 -12.20 2.81
N ILE A 19 10.77 -10.95 2.76
CA ILE A 19 11.01 -9.94 3.79
C ILE A 19 9.66 -9.49 4.33
N ILE A 20 9.47 -9.69 5.64
CA ILE A 20 8.29 -9.26 6.38
C ILE A 20 8.72 -8.30 7.48
N THR A 21 8.08 -7.15 7.55
CA THR A 21 8.21 -6.22 8.69
C THR A 21 6.94 -6.27 9.52
N THR A 22 7.06 -6.31 10.84
CA THR A 22 5.90 -6.48 11.71
C THR A 22 5.99 -5.65 12.99
N LEU A 23 4.85 -5.21 13.50
CA LEU A 23 4.69 -4.58 14.80
C LEU A 23 3.26 -4.84 15.28
N ASN A 24 3.10 -5.66 16.32
CA ASN A 24 1.82 -6.04 16.92
C ASN A 24 0.80 -6.62 15.91
N ASN A 25 1.19 -7.67 15.19
CA ASN A 25 0.36 -8.38 14.19
C ASN A 25 0.04 -9.82 14.60
N GLU A 26 -0.17 -10.10 15.89
CA GLU A 26 -0.44 -11.47 16.37
C GLU A 26 -1.63 -12.14 15.67
N ARG A 27 -2.59 -11.34 15.18
CA ARG A 27 -3.80 -11.81 14.49
C ARG A 27 -3.54 -12.32 13.07
N THR A 28 -2.46 -11.88 12.42
CA THR A 28 -2.28 -12.10 10.97
C THR A 28 -0.95 -12.73 10.60
N ILE A 29 0.11 -12.48 11.38
CA ILE A 29 1.48 -12.93 11.03
C ILE A 29 1.59 -14.45 10.88
N GLY A 30 0.83 -15.21 11.68
CA GLY A 30 0.81 -16.68 11.60
C GLY A 30 0.31 -17.18 10.25
N GLU A 31 -0.80 -16.63 9.75
CA GLU A 31 -1.33 -17.00 8.44
C GLU A 31 -0.48 -16.46 7.29
N CYS A 32 0.14 -15.29 7.44
CA CYS A 32 1.13 -14.76 6.49
C CYS A 32 2.28 -15.75 6.29
N LEU A 33 2.96 -16.14 7.39
CA LEU A 33 4.08 -17.07 7.34
C LEU A 33 3.66 -18.45 6.81
N LYS A 34 2.53 -18.98 7.30
CA LYS A 34 1.96 -20.23 6.81
C LYS A 34 1.78 -20.21 5.29
N SER A 35 1.21 -19.14 4.73
CA SER A 35 0.98 -19.03 3.29
C SER A 35 2.28 -19.03 2.47
N ILE A 36 3.36 -18.43 2.98
CA ILE A 36 4.69 -18.45 2.36
C ILE A 36 5.25 -19.89 2.37
N PHE A 37 5.16 -20.60 3.49
CA PHE A 37 5.62 -21.98 3.58
C PHE A 37 4.73 -22.98 2.83
N GLU A 38 3.50 -22.60 2.44
CA GLU A 38 2.60 -23.40 1.59
C GLU A 38 2.74 -23.13 0.08
N LEU A 39 3.63 -22.21 -0.33
CA LEU A 39 3.87 -21.92 -1.76
C LEU A 39 4.36 -23.15 -2.53
N ASN A 40 3.92 -23.28 -3.79
CA ASN A 40 4.35 -24.28 -4.76
C ASN A 40 5.75 -23.95 -5.31
N TYR A 41 6.75 -23.95 -4.43
CA TYR A 41 8.14 -23.61 -4.72
C TYR A 41 9.07 -24.39 -3.80
N PRO A 42 10.23 -24.90 -4.27
CA PRO A 42 11.10 -25.69 -3.42
C PRO A 42 11.73 -24.82 -2.32
N LYS A 43 11.67 -25.31 -1.08
CA LYS A 43 11.93 -24.51 0.13
C LYS A 43 13.40 -24.15 0.29
N GLU A 44 14.30 -24.95 -0.25
CA GLU A 44 15.74 -24.72 -0.29
C GLU A 44 16.15 -23.50 -1.16
N PHE A 45 15.26 -23.03 -2.04
CA PHE A 45 15.44 -21.79 -2.81
C PHE A 45 14.76 -20.58 -2.16
N MET A 46 14.17 -20.76 -0.98
CA MET A 46 13.52 -19.71 -0.24
C MET A 46 14.25 -19.43 1.06
N GLU A 47 14.29 -18.17 1.44
CA GLU A 47 14.52 -17.79 2.83
C GLU A 47 13.46 -16.78 3.26
N VAL A 48 13.19 -16.74 4.55
CA VAL A 48 12.22 -15.82 5.14
C VAL A 48 12.93 -15.02 6.23
N ILE A 49 12.88 -13.70 6.11
CA ILE A 49 13.48 -12.74 7.03
C ILE A 49 12.33 -11.92 7.62
N VAL A 50 12.23 -11.94 8.95
CA VAL A 50 11.22 -11.18 9.69
C VAL A 50 11.94 -10.14 10.54
N ILE A 51 11.59 -8.87 10.35
CA ILE A 51 12.03 -7.77 11.21
C ILE A 51 10.86 -7.31 12.06
N ASP A 52 10.96 -7.56 13.36
CA ASP A 52 9.96 -7.14 14.35
C ASP A 52 10.36 -5.78 14.95
N GLY A 53 9.43 -4.83 14.92
CA GLY A 53 9.61 -3.45 15.38
C GLY A 53 9.57 -3.27 16.91
N GLY A 54 9.65 -4.35 17.69
CA GLY A 54 9.47 -4.33 19.14
C GLY A 54 8.02 -4.60 19.55
N SER A 55 7.41 -5.65 18.99
CA SER A 55 6.05 -6.07 19.35
C SER A 55 5.93 -6.41 20.83
N ASN A 56 4.80 -6.06 21.43
CA ASN A 56 4.47 -6.33 22.83
C ASN A 56 3.31 -7.33 22.98
N ASP A 57 2.78 -7.83 21.88
CA ASP A 57 1.76 -8.87 21.81
C ASP A 57 2.41 -10.26 21.50
N SER A 58 1.61 -11.24 21.07
CA SER A 58 2.12 -12.58 20.78
C SER A 58 2.87 -12.71 19.45
N THR A 59 3.09 -11.62 18.69
CA THR A 59 3.70 -11.64 17.34
C THR A 59 5.01 -12.42 17.31
N VAL A 60 5.96 -12.07 18.18
CA VAL A 60 7.30 -12.71 18.23
C VAL A 60 7.18 -14.20 18.51
N LYS A 61 6.37 -14.58 19.50
CA LYS A 61 6.12 -15.99 19.86
C LYS A 61 5.49 -16.80 18.72
N ILE A 62 4.72 -16.17 17.85
CA ILE A 62 4.14 -16.82 16.67
C ILE A 62 5.22 -17.00 15.60
N VAL A 63 6.05 -15.99 15.37
CA VAL A 63 7.13 -16.01 14.37
C VAL A 63 8.17 -17.08 14.70
N GLU A 64 8.54 -17.25 15.97
CA GLU A 64 9.52 -18.26 16.43
C GLU A 64 9.14 -19.71 16.13
N LYS A 65 7.86 -19.99 15.82
CA LYS A 65 7.39 -21.33 15.42
C LYS A 65 7.75 -21.70 13.98
N TYR A 66 8.27 -20.76 13.21
CA TYR A 66 8.58 -20.93 11.80
C TYR A 66 10.10 -20.88 11.56
N PRO A 67 10.63 -21.58 10.54
CA PRO A 67 12.04 -21.56 10.21
C PRO A 67 12.42 -20.25 9.48
N VAL A 68 12.43 -19.14 10.21
CA VAL A 68 12.72 -17.80 9.71
C VAL A 68 13.96 -17.19 10.37
N LYS A 69 14.56 -16.20 9.73
CA LYS A 69 15.54 -15.31 10.37
C LYS A 69 14.82 -14.14 11.01
N LEU A 70 14.65 -14.20 12.32
CA LEU A 70 13.98 -13.15 13.09
C LEU A 70 15.00 -12.15 13.65
N PHE A 71 14.73 -10.86 13.46
CA PHE A 71 15.44 -9.76 14.10
C PHE A 71 14.45 -8.87 14.83
N ILE A 72 14.73 -8.56 16.10
CA ILE A 72 13.91 -7.65 16.90
C ILE A 72 14.66 -6.32 17.01
N LYS A 73 14.10 -5.28 16.40
CA LYS A 73 14.71 -3.95 16.37
C LYS A 73 13.63 -2.88 16.21
N PRO A 74 13.46 -1.97 17.19
CA PRO A 74 12.66 -0.77 17.01
C PRO A 74 13.11 0.00 15.77
N SER A 75 12.21 0.07 14.79
CA SER A 75 12.47 0.68 13.50
C SER A 75 11.15 1.02 12.79
N ASN A 76 11.20 1.95 11.86
CA ASN A 76 10.10 2.13 10.91
C ASN A 76 10.18 1.06 9.78
N ALA A 77 9.11 0.92 9.00
CA ALA A 77 9.05 -0.11 7.95
C ALA A 77 10.17 0.03 6.89
N PRO A 78 10.42 1.21 6.28
CA PRO A 78 11.57 1.42 5.39
C PRO A 78 12.94 1.01 5.96
N GLU A 79 13.25 1.40 7.20
CA GLU A 79 14.50 1.04 7.89
C GLU A 79 14.63 -0.48 8.04
N ALA A 80 13.52 -1.13 8.44
CA ALA A 80 13.44 -2.57 8.59
C ALA A 80 13.62 -3.30 7.25
N TYR A 81 12.97 -2.85 6.18
CA TYR A 81 13.17 -3.38 4.83
C TYR A 81 14.63 -3.24 4.39
N ASN A 82 15.23 -2.06 4.55
CA ASN A 82 16.62 -1.82 4.17
C ASN A 82 17.60 -2.72 4.94
N HIS A 83 17.35 -2.96 6.24
CA HIS A 83 18.14 -3.90 7.02
C HIS A 83 18.03 -5.33 6.48
N ALA A 84 16.81 -5.80 6.21
CA ALA A 84 16.58 -7.13 5.67
C ALA A 84 17.17 -7.32 4.26
N ILE A 85 17.09 -6.31 3.38
CA ILE A 85 17.65 -6.35 2.02
C ILE A 85 19.17 -6.53 2.05
N LYS A 86 19.88 -5.95 3.04
CA LYS A 86 21.33 -6.08 3.17
C LYS A 86 21.78 -7.50 3.50
N ILE A 87 20.96 -8.28 4.20
CA ILE A 87 21.27 -9.66 4.60
C ILE A 87 20.59 -10.73 3.73
N ALA A 88 19.71 -10.30 2.82
CA ALA A 88 19.03 -11.15 1.84
C ALA A 88 20.03 -11.75 0.83
N LYS A 89 19.90 -13.05 0.58
CA LYS A 89 20.74 -13.86 -0.30
C LYS A 89 20.05 -14.23 -1.63
N GLY A 90 18.74 -14.02 -1.73
CA GLY A 90 17.94 -14.31 -2.92
C GLY A 90 18.26 -13.36 -4.07
N ASP A 91 18.19 -13.85 -5.31
CA ASP A 91 18.27 -13.01 -6.50
C ASP A 91 17.07 -12.07 -6.61
N PHE A 92 15.94 -12.54 -6.07
CA PHE A 92 14.71 -11.80 -5.90
C PHE A 92 14.40 -11.55 -4.42
N VAL A 93 13.76 -10.42 -4.16
CA VAL A 93 13.25 -10.04 -2.84
C VAL A 93 11.74 -9.89 -2.94
N ALA A 94 11.01 -10.65 -2.12
CA ALA A 94 9.56 -10.53 -1.98
C ALA A 94 9.25 -9.69 -0.74
N ILE A 95 8.72 -8.48 -0.92
CA ILE A 95 8.24 -7.63 0.15
C ILE A 95 6.79 -8.01 0.42
N ILE A 96 6.52 -8.54 1.61
CA ILE A 96 5.21 -9.05 2.02
C ILE A 96 4.81 -8.41 3.35
N ASP A 97 3.61 -7.83 3.41
CA ASP A 97 3.10 -7.27 4.65
C ASP A 97 2.69 -8.38 5.63
N ALA A 98 2.92 -8.16 6.93
CA ALA A 98 2.57 -9.11 8.00
C ALA A 98 1.06 -9.41 8.11
N ASP A 99 0.23 -8.65 7.41
CA ASP A 99 -1.22 -8.81 7.34
C ASP A 99 -1.73 -9.31 5.98
N ALA A 100 -0.81 -9.86 5.19
CA ALA A 100 -1.03 -10.42 3.87
C ALA A 100 -1.02 -11.96 3.88
N LYS A 101 -1.77 -12.57 2.95
CA LYS A 101 -1.75 -14.01 2.65
C LYS A 101 -1.54 -14.23 1.16
N LEU A 102 -0.61 -15.09 0.80
CA LEU A 102 -0.30 -15.42 -0.60
C LEU A 102 -1.08 -16.65 -1.06
N GLU A 103 -1.50 -16.67 -2.32
CA GLU A 103 -1.98 -17.92 -2.91
C GLU A 103 -0.81 -18.87 -3.22
N LYS A 104 -1.07 -20.17 -3.34
CA LYS A 104 -0.02 -21.19 -3.50
C LYS A 104 0.89 -20.96 -4.70
N ASP A 105 0.35 -20.38 -5.76
CA ASP A 105 1.06 -20.14 -7.02
C ASP A 105 1.64 -18.73 -7.12
N TRP A 106 1.75 -17.98 -6.01
CA TRP A 106 2.19 -16.59 -6.03
C TRP A 106 3.56 -16.38 -6.69
N LEU A 107 4.49 -17.35 -6.61
CA LEU A 107 5.79 -17.26 -7.28
C LEU A 107 5.76 -17.50 -8.80
N LYS A 108 4.60 -17.74 -9.42
CA LYS A 108 4.46 -17.67 -10.89
C LYS A 108 4.82 -16.27 -11.43
N LEU A 109 4.80 -15.24 -10.59
CA LEU A 109 5.29 -13.90 -10.91
C LEU A 109 6.75 -13.89 -11.39
N ILE A 110 7.58 -14.88 -11.01
CA ILE A 110 8.97 -15.01 -11.47
C ILE A 110 9.07 -15.03 -13.01
N ASN A 111 8.06 -15.53 -13.71
CA ASN A 111 8.08 -15.66 -15.17
C ASN A 111 8.18 -14.31 -15.90
N TYR A 112 7.75 -13.22 -15.27
CA TYR A 112 7.86 -11.87 -15.84
C TYR A 112 9.30 -11.35 -15.87
N PHE A 113 10.20 -11.95 -15.10
CA PHE A 113 11.62 -11.58 -15.05
C PHE A 113 12.45 -12.26 -16.15
N ASP A 114 11.83 -12.92 -17.13
CA ASP A 114 12.50 -13.22 -18.39
C ASP A 114 12.86 -11.93 -19.17
N ASP A 115 12.09 -10.85 -18.96
CA ASP A 115 12.45 -9.50 -19.43
C ASP A 115 13.48 -8.86 -18.45
N PRO A 116 14.71 -8.54 -18.90
CA PRO A 116 15.74 -7.95 -18.03
C PRO A 116 15.38 -6.55 -17.51
N ASP A 117 14.45 -5.85 -18.16
CA ASP A 117 13.98 -4.52 -17.77
C ASP A 117 12.92 -4.57 -16.67
N VAL A 118 12.27 -5.72 -16.45
CA VAL A 118 11.30 -5.88 -15.37
C VAL A 118 12.05 -5.89 -14.04
N ALA A 119 11.83 -4.85 -13.24
CA ALA A 119 12.42 -4.72 -11.91
C ALA A 119 11.51 -5.26 -10.82
N GLY A 120 10.18 -5.23 -11.02
CA GLY A 120 9.22 -5.64 -10.02
C GLY A 120 7.91 -6.14 -10.59
N VAL A 121 7.27 -7.05 -9.87
CA VAL A 121 5.98 -7.63 -10.23
C VAL A 121 5.12 -7.75 -8.98
N SER A 122 3.92 -7.19 -9.02
CA SER A 122 2.91 -7.28 -7.96
C SER A 122 1.74 -8.15 -8.41
N GLY A 123 1.19 -8.92 -7.47
CA GLY A 123 -0.03 -9.68 -7.69
C GLY A 123 -1.30 -8.85 -7.51
N GLY A 124 -2.45 -9.44 -7.87
CA GLY A 124 -3.79 -8.95 -7.58
C GLY A 124 -4.09 -8.86 -6.08
N ILE A 125 -5.05 -8.01 -5.72
CA ILE A 125 -5.34 -7.64 -4.34
C ILE A 125 -6.77 -8.05 -3.99
N GLU A 126 -6.90 -8.88 -2.99
CA GLU A 126 -8.17 -9.34 -2.43
C GLU A 126 -8.23 -9.05 -0.93
N THR A 127 -9.43 -9.14 -0.35
CA THR A 127 -9.65 -9.01 1.09
C THR A 127 -10.05 -10.36 1.65
N TRP A 128 -9.35 -10.85 2.68
CA TRP A 128 -9.74 -12.11 3.35
C TRP A 128 -10.71 -11.95 4.52
N ASN A 129 -10.71 -10.84 5.28
CA ASN A 129 -11.72 -10.59 6.31
C ASN A 129 -12.97 -9.90 5.73
N TYR A 130 -13.42 -10.38 4.56
CA TYR A 130 -14.52 -9.79 3.78
C TYR A 130 -15.90 -9.94 4.43
N GLU A 131 -16.03 -10.80 5.44
CA GLU A 131 -17.26 -10.97 6.21
C GLU A 131 -17.61 -9.71 7.00
N GLU A 132 -16.59 -8.93 7.37
CA GLU A 132 -16.77 -7.65 8.07
C GLU A 132 -17.06 -6.52 7.06
N VAL A 133 -18.14 -5.78 7.29
CA VAL A 133 -18.64 -4.76 6.34
C VAL A 133 -17.60 -3.69 6.03
N LEU A 134 -16.91 -3.14 7.04
CA LEU A 134 -15.90 -2.09 6.84
C LEU A 134 -14.69 -2.62 6.03
N PRO A 135 -14.00 -3.71 6.43
CA PRO A 135 -12.98 -4.38 5.63
C PRO A 135 -13.40 -4.68 4.19
N ARG A 136 -14.62 -5.20 3.99
CA ARG A 136 -15.16 -5.48 2.65
C ARG A 136 -15.24 -4.23 1.79
N CYS A 137 -15.82 -3.16 2.30
CA CYS A 137 -15.95 -1.91 1.56
C CYS A 137 -14.59 -1.29 1.25
N VAL A 138 -13.65 -1.27 2.20
CA VAL A 138 -12.28 -0.82 1.97
C VAL A 138 -11.60 -1.68 0.89
N GLY A 139 -11.79 -2.99 0.94
CA GLY A 139 -11.35 -3.94 -0.08
C GLY A 139 -11.90 -3.63 -1.46
N TYR A 140 -13.19 -3.30 -1.57
CA TYR A 140 -13.82 -2.88 -2.82
C TYR A 140 -13.20 -1.60 -3.39
N ASP A 141 -12.96 -0.56 -2.58
CA ASP A 141 -12.26 0.66 -3.05
C ASP A 141 -10.86 0.33 -3.58
N ILE A 142 -10.09 -0.48 -2.85
CA ILE A 142 -8.73 -0.87 -3.27
C ILE A 142 -8.79 -1.65 -4.58
N LYS A 143 -9.58 -2.72 -4.65
CA LYS A 143 -9.68 -3.57 -5.83
C LYS A 143 -10.21 -2.80 -7.05
N TYR A 144 -11.20 -1.93 -6.87
CA TYR A 144 -11.72 -1.09 -7.94
C TYR A 144 -10.67 -0.13 -8.50
N ARG A 145 -9.80 0.45 -7.65
CA ARG A 145 -8.69 1.29 -8.10
C ARG A 145 -7.62 0.49 -8.85
N TYR A 146 -7.27 -0.70 -8.37
CA TYR A 146 -6.28 -1.55 -9.03
C TYR A 146 -6.78 -2.16 -10.34
N ASN A 147 -8.09 -2.34 -10.52
CA ASN A 147 -8.68 -2.77 -11.80
C ASN A 147 -8.49 -1.75 -12.95
N ARG A 148 -8.01 -0.53 -12.66
CA ARG A 148 -7.61 0.45 -13.67
C ARG A 148 -6.25 0.12 -14.30
N LEU A 149 -5.46 -0.75 -13.68
CA LEU A 149 -4.19 -1.23 -14.20
C LEU A 149 -4.43 -2.35 -15.22
N VAL A 150 -3.67 -2.35 -16.31
CA VAL A 150 -3.73 -3.42 -17.31
C VAL A 150 -2.81 -4.56 -16.89
N GLY A 151 -3.38 -5.76 -16.72
CA GLY A 151 -2.65 -6.95 -16.33
C GLY A 151 -1.52 -7.31 -17.29
N GLY A 152 -0.36 -7.71 -16.75
CA GLY A 152 0.83 -8.10 -17.50
C GLY A 152 1.50 -6.96 -18.26
N LYS A 153 1.13 -5.70 -18.01
CA LYS A 153 1.71 -4.51 -18.65
C LYS A 153 2.50 -3.67 -17.64
N ASN A 154 3.34 -2.80 -18.19
CA ASN A 154 4.10 -1.83 -17.41
C ASN A 154 3.16 -0.84 -16.73
N VAL A 155 3.39 -0.59 -15.44
CA VAL A 155 2.64 0.36 -14.61
C VAL A 155 3.60 1.33 -13.91
N LYS A 156 3.10 2.49 -13.49
CA LYS A 156 3.94 3.50 -12.80
C LYS A 156 4.31 3.10 -11.38
N ARG A 157 3.41 2.40 -10.69
CA ARG A 157 3.62 1.89 -9.34
C ARG A 157 2.70 0.73 -9.01
N VAL A 158 3.06 0.02 -7.95
CA VAL A 158 2.33 -1.08 -7.32
C VAL A 158 2.50 -0.98 -5.80
N ALA A 159 1.62 -1.59 -5.01
CA ALA A 159 1.81 -1.66 -3.57
C ALA A 159 2.98 -2.61 -3.22
N THR A 160 3.77 -2.24 -2.23
CA THR A 160 4.89 -3.08 -1.71
C THR A 160 4.43 -4.26 -0.88
N MET A 161 3.13 -4.40 -0.65
CA MET A 161 2.54 -5.36 0.28
C MET A 161 2.57 -6.82 -0.24
N ASN A 162 2.72 -7.00 -1.56
CA ASN A 162 2.82 -8.29 -2.25
C ASN A 162 3.71 -8.16 -3.51
N LEU A 163 4.90 -7.57 -3.33
CA LEU A 163 5.77 -7.14 -4.42
C LEU A 163 7.05 -7.99 -4.50
N LEU A 164 7.23 -8.67 -5.64
CA LEU A 164 8.47 -9.37 -5.97
C LEU A 164 9.39 -8.42 -6.75
N LEU A 165 10.65 -8.26 -6.32
CA LEU A 165 11.63 -7.34 -6.92
C LEU A 165 12.93 -8.05 -7.28
N ARG A 166 13.61 -7.59 -8.34
CA ARG A 166 15.02 -7.90 -8.54
C ARG A 166 15.85 -7.24 -7.45
N ARG A 167 16.61 -8.04 -6.68
CA ARG A 167 17.48 -7.51 -5.62
C ARG A 167 18.49 -6.50 -6.17
N ARG A 168 19.07 -6.78 -7.35
CA ARG A 168 20.05 -5.89 -7.99
C ARG A 168 19.50 -4.49 -8.25
N VAL A 169 18.24 -4.38 -8.72
CA VAL A 169 17.62 -3.09 -9.02
C VAL A 169 17.32 -2.34 -7.73
N LEU A 170 16.84 -3.05 -6.70
CA LEU A 170 16.57 -2.47 -5.38
C LEU A 170 17.85 -1.88 -4.74
N GLN A 171 18.98 -2.56 -4.89
CA GLN A 171 20.29 -2.05 -4.47
C GLN A 171 20.72 -0.83 -5.29
N GLU A 172 20.53 -0.87 -6.60
CA GLU A 172 20.91 0.20 -7.51
C GLU A 172 20.11 1.51 -7.30
N VAL A 173 18.84 1.41 -6.90
CA VAL A 173 18.04 2.61 -6.55
C VAL A 173 18.30 3.09 -5.12
N GLY A 174 19.02 2.32 -4.30
CA GLY A 174 19.37 2.68 -2.93
C GLY A 174 18.38 2.22 -1.85
N GLY A 175 17.55 1.22 -2.14
CA GLY A 175 16.56 0.70 -1.18
C GLY A 175 15.37 1.63 -0.95
N PHE A 176 14.74 1.52 0.20
CA PHE A 176 13.60 2.33 0.65
C PHE A 176 14.04 3.65 1.27
N ASN A 177 13.24 4.70 1.12
CA ASN A 177 13.51 6.00 1.73
C ASN A 177 13.07 6.00 3.20
N GLU A 178 14.04 6.02 4.12
CA GLU A 178 13.81 5.92 5.58
C GLU A 178 13.08 7.13 6.17
N ASP A 179 13.09 8.29 5.49
CA ASP A 179 12.35 9.50 5.90
C ASP A 179 10.84 9.41 5.67
N LEU A 180 10.36 8.36 4.97
CA LEU A 180 8.96 8.19 4.59
C LEU A 180 8.36 6.94 5.25
N PRO A 181 7.92 7.00 6.53
CA PRO A 181 7.33 5.84 7.22
C PRO A 181 6.07 5.26 6.55
N THR A 182 5.40 6.02 5.69
CA THR A 182 4.37 5.54 4.77
C THR A 182 4.58 6.23 3.41
N GLN A 183 3.93 5.74 2.36
CA GLN A 183 4.14 6.20 0.96
C GLN A 183 5.53 5.88 0.39
N TYR A 184 6.33 5.07 1.10
CA TYR A 184 7.62 4.59 0.64
C TYR A 184 7.51 3.68 -0.60
N ASP A 185 6.36 3.04 -0.78
CA ASP A 185 6.02 2.21 -1.93
C ASP A 185 5.93 3.04 -3.21
N THR A 186 5.19 4.14 -3.13
CA THR A 186 5.03 5.10 -4.21
C THR A 186 6.38 5.71 -4.56
N GLU A 187 7.11 6.22 -3.57
CA GLU A 187 8.42 6.83 -3.79
C GLU A 187 9.43 5.87 -4.44
N LEU A 188 9.50 4.62 -3.95
CA LEU A 188 10.38 3.58 -4.50
C LEU A 188 10.01 3.26 -5.96
N CYS A 189 8.72 3.07 -6.25
CA CYS A 189 8.25 2.75 -7.60
C CYS A 189 8.60 3.87 -8.61
N TYR A 190 8.45 5.13 -8.22
CA TYR A 190 8.81 6.26 -9.07
C TYR A 190 10.32 6.39 -9.28
N ARG A 191 11.16 6.03 -8.29
CA ARG A 191 12.62 5.92 -8.51
C ARG A 191 12.99 4.79 -9.45
N ILE A 192 12.37 3.61 -9.30
CA ILE A 192 12.60 2.45 -10.18
C ILE A 192 12.21 2.79 -11.63
N THR A 193 11.00 3.27 -11.84
CA THR A 193 10.51 3.62 -13.19
C THR A 193 11.22 4.84 -13.78
N GLY A 194 11.63 5.79 -12.94
CA GLY A 194 12.46 6.93 -13.35
C GLY A 194 13.84 6.54 -13.89
N LYS A 195 14.36 5.36 -13.55
CA LYS A 195 15.57 4.76 -14.13
C LYS A 195 15.31 3.95 -15.42
N GLY A 196 14.07 3.91 -15.90
CA GLY A 196 13.68 3.19 -17.12
C GLY A 196 13.28 1.73 -16.90
N TYR A 197 13.29 1.25 -15.66
CA TYR A 197 12.82 -0.11 -15.35
C TYR A 197 11.30 -0.23 -15.39
N LYS A 198 10.82 -1.44 -15.67
CA LYS A 198 9.39 -1.78 -15.73
C LYS A 198 8.91 -2.34 -14.39
N LEU A 199 7.69 -1.98 -14.03
CA LEU A 199 6.92 -2.62 -12.96
C LEU A 199 5.69 -3.27 -13.58
N ILE A 200 5.39 -4.51 -13.22
CA ILE A 200 4.28 -5.27 -13.78
C ILE A 200 3.23 -5.53 -12.70
N PHE A 201 1.96 -5.46 -13.08
CA PHE A 201 0.84 -5.90 -12.26
C PHE A 201 0.18 -7.13 -12.88
N GLU A 202 0.11 -8.25 -12.14
CA GLU A 202 -0.55 -9.49 -12.57
C GLU A 202 -1.79 -9.75 -11.69
N PRO A 203 -2.99 -9.36 -12.14
CA PRO A 203 -4.20 -9.45 -11.31
C PRO A 203 -4.65 -10.88 -11.03
N ASN A 204 -4.23 -11.87 -11.83
CA ASN A 204 -4.67 -13.26 -11.66
C ASN A 204 -3.87 -13.99 -10.57
N VAL A 205 -2.71 -13.46 -10.19
CA VAL A 205 -1.91 -14.02 -9.10
C VAL A 205 -2.20 -13.25 -7.82
N LYS A 206 -2.96 -13.84 -6.90
CA LYS A 206 -3.61 -13.07 -5.83
C LYS A 206 -2.81 -13.02 -4.52
N CYS A 207 -3.01 -11.93 -3.80
CA CYS A 207 -2.69 -11.77 -2.41
C CYS A 207 -3.90 -11.22 -1.66
N TYR A 208 -4.13 -11.70 -0.44
CA TYR A 208 -5.26 -11.33 0.39
C TYR A 208 -4.79 -10.50 1.57
N HIS A 209 -5.36 -9.29 1.75
CA HIS A 209 -4.99 -8.38 2.82
C HIS A 209 -6.02 -8.29 3.94
N PHE A 210 -5.53 -8.15 5.17
CA PHE A 210 -6.36 -7.90 6.35
C PHE A 210 -6.63 -6.41 6.48
N ASN A 211 -7.81 -6.00 6.06
CA ASN A 211 -8.22 -4.62 6.24
C ASN A 211 -8.60 -4.38 7.71
N ARG A 212 -8.26 -3.20 8.23
CA ARG A 212 -8.51 -2.86 9.63
C ARG A 212 -10.03 -2.89 9.91
N PRO A 213 -10.50 -3.66 10.91
CA PRO A 213 -11.93 -3.89 11.12
C PRO A 213 -12.64 -2.76 11.87
N THR A 214 -11.90 -1.81 12.43
CA THR A 214 -12.46 -0.73 13.24
C THR A 214 -12.30 0.63 12.57
N TRP A 215 -13.32 1.47 12.74
CA TRP A 215 -13.31 2.86 12.26
C TRP A 215 -12.10 3.66 12.77
N LEU A 216 -11.77 3.51 14.06
CA LEU A 216 -10.60 4.18 14.65
C LEU A 216 -9.28 3.65 14.07
N GLY A 217 -9.18 2.35 13.83
CA GLY A 217 -8.00 1.74 13.19
C GLY A 217 -7.79 2.27 11.77
N TYR A 218 -8.88 2.30 10.99
CA TYR A 218 -8.88 2.88 9.64
C TYR A 218 -8.52 4.37 9.64
N PHE A 219 -9.15 5.18 10.51
CA PHE A 219 -8.85 6.61 10.61
C PHE A 219 -7.39 6.86 10.96
N LYS A 220 -6.83 6.14 11.94
CA LYS A 220 -5.40 6.26 12.31
C LYS A 220 -4.47 5.91 11.14
N GLN A 221 -4.82 4.90 10.33
CA GLN A 221 -4.08 4.55 9.12
C GLN A 221 -4.12 5.69 8.09
N GLN A 222 -5.31 6.16 7.74
CA GLN A 222 -5.47 7.24 6.77
C GLN A 222 -4.79 8.54 7.25
N PHE A 223 -4.86 8.86 8.54
CA PHE A 223 -4.20 10.01 9.13
C PHE A 223 -2.68 9.99 8.92
N ARG A 224 -2.03 8.83 9.14
CA ARG A 224 -0.59 8.65 8.86
C ARG A 224 -0.27 8.82 7.37
N TYR A 225 -1.14 8.32 6.48
CA TYR A 225 -0.99 8.57 5.04
C TYR A 225 -1.06 10.08 4.73
N GLY A 226 -2.02 10.81 5.31
CA GLY A 226 -2.12 12.26 5.16
C GLY A 226 -0.84 13.02 5.52
N ILE A 227 -0.19 12.65 6.64
CA ILE A 227 1.08 13.26 7.06
C ILE A 227 2.17 13.08 5.99
N ASN A 228 2.36 11.86 5.50
CA ASN A 228 3.47 11.55 4.61
C ASN A 228 3.19 11.86 3.14
N THR A 229 1.92 11.95 2.71
CA THR A 229 1.55 12.39 1.36
C THR A 229 2.04 13.83 1.11
N ILE A 230 1.91 14.73 2.08
CA ILE A 230 2.45 16.10 1.93
C ILE A 230 3.98 16.08 1.77
N ARG A 231 4.68 15.29 2.60
CA ARG A 231 6.15 15.12 2.49
C ARG A 231 6.55 14.57 1.12
N LEU A 232 5.80 13.58 0.62
CA LEU A 232 6.01 13.00 -0.70
C LEU A 232 5.83 14.04 -1.81
N TYR A 233 4.77 14.85 -1.75
CA TYR A 233 4.49 15.86 -2.78
C TYR A 233 5.48 17.01 -2.77
N LEU A 234 6.00 17.41 -1.60
CA LEU A 234 7.09 18.38 -1.51
C LEU A 234 8.37 17.84 -2.16
N LYS A 235 8.69 16.55 -1.99
CA LYS A 235 9.84 15.90 -2.64
C LYS A 235 9.59 15.63 -4.13
N ASN A 236 8.36 15.32 -4.53
CA ASN A 236 7.97 14.93 -5.89
C ASN A 236 6.65 15.61 -6.35
N PRO A 237 6.66 16.90 -6.74
CA PRO A 237 5.44 17.66 -7.06
C PRO A 237 4.62 17.10 -8.23
N LYS A 238 5.25 16.33 -9.13
CA LYS A 238 4.57 15.67 -10.25
C LYS A 238 3.47 14.70 -9.77
N LEU A 239 3.60 14.14 -8.57
CA LEU A 239 2.66 13.17 -8.00
C LEU A 239 1.32 13.80 -7.56
N ILE A 240 1.27 15.13 -7.43
CA ILE A 240 0.03 15.85 -7.10
C ILE A 240 -1.04 15.62 -8.18
N LYS A 241 -0.61 15.48 -9.45
CA LYS A 241 -1.52 15.21 -10.59
C LYS A 241 -2.18 13.83 -10.53
N GLY A 242 -1.71 12.95 -9.65
CA GLY A 242 -2.21 11.59 -9.51
C GLY A 242 -1.66 10.63 -10.57
N ASP A 243 -2.12 9.39 -10.46
CA ASP A 243 -1.80 8.27 -11.33
C ASP A 243 -3.01 7.32 -11.44
N GLU A 244 -2.78 6.15 -12.04
CA GLU A 244 -3.83 5.17 -12.34
C GLU A 244 -4.52 4.66 -11.06
N ILE A 245 -3.79 4.60 -9.93
CA ILE A 245 -4.30 4.06 -8.65
C ILE A 245 -4.87 5.18 -7.77
N THR A 246 -4.26 6.37 -7.77
CA THR A 246 -4.71 7.53 -7.01
C THR A 246 -4.87 8.71 -7.97
N ASP A 247 -6.09 8.91 -8.44
CA ASP A 247 -6.39 9.95 -9.42
C ASP A 247 -6.42 11.36 -8.79
N LEU A 248 -6.42 12.38 -9.66
CA LEU A 248 -6.52 13.78 -9.24
C LEU A 248 -7.76 14.04 -8.37
N GLY A 249 -8.89 13.40 -8.68
CA GLY A 249 -10.13 13.53 -7.93
C GLY A 249 -10.00 13.07 -6.48
N MET A 250 -9.14 12.08 -6.20
CA MET A 250 -8.76 11.70 -4.84
C MET A 250 -7.84 12.71 -4.17
N ASN A 251 -6.84 13.21 -4.90
CA ASN A 251 -5.83 14.13 -4.37
C ASN A 251 -6.38 15.50 -3.99
N ILE A 252 -7.45 15.98 -4.65
CA ILE A 252 -8.04 17.30 -4.36
C ILE A 252 -8.98 17.30 -3.15
N GLN A 253 -9.44 16.14 -2.67
CA GLN A 253 -10.44 16.06 -1.59
C GLN A 253 -10.00 16.77 -0.30
N PRO A 254 -8.75 16.62 0.19
CA PRO A 254 -8.31 17.35 1.37
C PRO A 254 -8.35 18.87 1.18
N LEU A 255 -7.98 19.36 0.00
CA LEU A 255 -8.04 20.79 -0.31
C LEU A 255 -9.49 21.31 -0.32
N LEU A 256 -10.41 20.56 -0.93
CA LEU A 256 -11.83 20.91 -0.94
C LEU A 256 -12.43 20.93 0.48
N LEU A 257 -12.03 20.01 1.35
CA LEU A 257 -12.45 20.04 2.76
C LEU A 257 -11.89 21.26 3.51
N VAL A 258 -10.63 21.65 3.27
CA VAL A 258 -10.06 22.88 3.85
C VAL A 258 -10.84 24.10 3.37
N ILE A 259 -11.12 24.20 2.07
CA ILE A 259 -11.92 25.29 1.50
C ILE A 259 -13.30 25.36 2.16
N ALA A 260 -14.00 24.23 2.29
CA ALA A 260 -15.31 24.19 2.93
C ALA A 260 -15.27 24.66 4.38
N VAL A 261 -14.31 24.16 5.18
CA VAL A 261 -14.18 24.55 6.60
C VAL A 261 -13.81 26.03 6.74
N LEU A 262 -12.84 26.53 5.98
CA LEU A 262 -12.48 27.95 6.01
C LEU A 262 -13.64 28.85 5.58
N SER A 263 -14.41 28.44 4.57
CA SER A 263 -15.59 29.18 4.12
C SER A 263 -16.68 29.23 5.20
N ILE A 264 -16.88 28.15 5.97
CA ILE A 264 -17.77 28.16 7.14
C ILE A 264 -17.27 29.18 8.16
N LEU A 265 -16.00 29.09 8.55
CA LEU A 265 -15.41 29.98 9.55
C LEU A 265 -15.54 31.46 9.13
N LEU A 266 -15.22 31.79 7.88
CA LEU A 266 -15.35 33.15 7.34
C LEU A 266 -16.80 33.63 7.32
N GLY A 267 -17.73 32.78 6.90
CA GLY A 267 -19.16 33.12 6.85
C GLY A 267 -19.81 33.36 8.21
N LEU A 268 -19.17 32.89 9.30
CA LEU A 268 -19.60 33.13 10.68
C LEU A 268 -19.02 34.41 11.30
N ILE A 269 -18.03 35.06 10.66
CA ILE A 269 -17.35 36.24 11.22
C ILE A 269 -18.17 37.52 11.05
N SER A 270 -18.80 37.71 9.89
CA SER A 270 -19.53 38.96 9.58
C SER A 270 -20.64 38.74 8.56
N GLU A 271 -21.63 39.63 8.56
CA GLU A 271 -22.74 39.66 7.59
C GLU A 271 -22.22 39.74 6.14
N ASP A 272 -21.18 40.55 5.89
CA ASP A 272 -20.59 40.73 4.56
C ASP A 272 -19.96 39.44 4.01
N LEU A 273 -19.57 38.50 4.88
CA LEU A 273 -18.95 37.23 4.50
C LEU A 273 -19.95 36.06 4.46
N LYS A 274 -21.24 36.26 4.76
CA LYS A 274 -22.25 35.18 4.76
C LYS A 274 -22.31 34.40 3.45
N PHE A 275 -21.95 35.01 2.32
CA PHE A 275 -21.91 34.32 1.03
C PHE A 275 -20.94 33.11 1.03
N MET A 276 -19.92 33.10 1.90
CA MET A 276 -19.00 31.97 2.05
C MET A 276 -19.70 30.70 2.56
N LEU A 277 -20.84 30.82 3.24
CA LEU A 277 -21.65 29.65 3.61
C LEU A 277 -22.18 28.92 2.37
N TYR A 278 -22.52 29.63 1.29
CA TYR A 278 -22.88 29.01 0.01
C TYR A 278 -21.68 28.33 -0.64
N VAL A 279 -20.48 28.92 -0.57
CA VAL A 279 -19.24 28.29 -1.07
C VAL A 279 -19.00 26.96 -0.36
N SER A 280 -19.15 26.94 0.96
CA SER A 280 -19.06 25.69 1.74
C SER A 280 -20.14 24.69 1.33
N PHE A 281 -21.40 25.13 1.26
CA PHE A 281 -22.53 24.28 0.87
C PHE A 281 -22.29 23.61 -0.48
N PHE A 282 -21.98 24.38 -1.53
CA PHE A 282 -21.72 23.83 -2.86
C PHE A 282 -20.49 22.91 -2.89
N THR A 283 -19.44 23.21 -2.12
CA THR A 283 -18.25 22.36 -2.03
C THR A 283 -18.57 21.01 -1.38
N LEU A 284 -19.31 21.01 -0.26
CA LEU A 284 -19.71 19.79 0.45
C LEU A 284 -20.72 18.98 -0.35
N THR A 285 -21.68 19.63 -1.02
CA THR A 285 -22.61 18.96 -1.94
C THR A 285 -21.86 18.31 -3.10
N PHE A 286 -20.88 19.00 -3.69
CA PHE A 286 -20.04 18.42 -4.74
C PHE A 286 -19.29 17.17 -4.25
N LEU A 287 -18.64 17.23 -3.08
CA LEU A 287 -17.95 16.08 -2.48
C LEU A 287 -18.91 14.92 -2.20
N PHE A 288 -20.09 15.21 -1.63
CA PHE A 288 -21.11 14.21 -1.36
C PHE A 288 -21.57 13.51 -2.65
N LEU A 289 -21.93 14.28 -3.69
CA LEU A 289 -22.34 13.73 -4.98
C LEU A 289 -21.22 12.92 -5.63
N TYR A 290 -19.97 13.41 -5.58
CA TYR A 290 -18.80 12.68 -6.06
C TYR A 290 -18.67 11.33 -5.36
N TYR A 291 -18.78 11.28 -4.02
CA TYR A 291 -18.71 10.04 -3.26
C TYR A 291 -19.88 9.10 -3.55
N VAL A 292 -21.10 9.62 -3.71
CA VAL A 292 -22.27 8.82 -4.09
C VAL A 292 -22.03 8.18 -5.46
N VAL A 293 -21.59 8.95 -6.46
CA VAL A 293 -21.32 8.42 -7.82
C VAL A 293 -20.28 7.30 -7.78
N TYR A 294 -19.16 7.48 -7.08
CA TYR A 294 -18.16 6.42 -6.96
C TYR A 294 -18.66 5.21 -6.17
N SER A 295 -19.43 5.41 -5.11
CA SER A 295 -19.99 4.31 -4.32
C SER A 295 -21.02 3.52 -5.13
N VAL A 296 -21.85 4.18 -5.94
CA VAL A 296 -22.79 3.53 -6.87
C VAL A 296 -22.03 2.73 -7.93
N LYS A 297 -20.97 3.28 -8.52
CA LYS A 297 -20.13 2.56 -9.50
C LYS A 297 -19.52 1.30 -8.90
N ILE A 298 -19.01 1.39 -7.67
CA ILE A 298 -18.39 0.24 -6.97
C ILE A 298 -19.45 -0.77 -6.54
N SER A 299 -20.58 -0.32 -6.02
CA SER A 299 -21.74 -1.15 -5.69
C SER A 299 -22.22 -1.95 -6.89
N ALA A 300 -22.38 -1.30 -8.06
CA ALA A 300 -22.75 -1.96 -9.30
C ALA A 300 -21.67 -2.94 -9.79
N PHE A 301 -20.39 -2.58 -9.68
CA PHE A 301 -19.27 -3.41 -10.11
C PHE A 301 -19.17 -4.72 -9.30
N PHE A 302 -19.40 -4.67 -7.98
CA PHE A 302 -19.35 -5.85 -7.10
C PHE A 302 -20.71 -6.50 -6.88
N ASN A 303 -21.80 -5.93 -7.41
CA ASN A 303 -23.17 -6.34 -7.14
C ASN A 303 -23.50 -6.45 -5.64
N ASP A 304 -23.06 -5.46 -4.85
CA ASP A 304 -23.18 -5.45 -3.38
C ASP A 304 -23.50 -4.03 -2.88
N TYR A 305 -24.73 -3.83 -2.40
CA TYR A 305 -25.21 -2.54 -1.91
C TYR A 305 -24.46 -2.04 -0.67
N THR A 306 -23.78 -2.93 0.07
CA THR A 306 -23.00 -2.51 1.23
C THR A 306 -21.84 -1.59 0.85
N ALA A 307 -21.40 -1.63 -0.41
CA ALA A 307 -20.45 -0.66 -0.97
C ALA A 307 -20.93 0.79 -0.88
N MET A 308 -22.23 1.07 -0.67
CA MET A 308 -22.72 2.43 -0.41
C MET A 308 -22.16 3.03 0.89
N LEU A 309 -21.68 2.21 1.83
CA LEU A 309 -20.93 2.66 3.00
C LEU A 309 -19.66 3.45 2.62
N LEU A 310 -19.17 3.29 1.38
CA LEU A 310 -18.04 4.05 0.87
C LEU A 310 -18.25 5.56 0.91
N VAL A 311 -19.49 6.06 0.86
CA VAL A 311 -19.77 7.49 1.03
C VAL A 311 -19.22 7.98 2.38
N VAL A 312 -19.51 7.25 3.45
CA VAL A 312 -19.03 7.55 4.80
C VAL A 312 -17.52 7.32 4.92
N ILE A 313 -17.02 6.20 4.38
CA ILE A 313 -15.59 5.87 4.41
C ILE A 313 -14.76 6.95 3.69
N TYR A 314 -15.24 7.50 2.59
CA TYR A 314 -14.54 8.55 1.84
C TYR A 314 -14.49 9.87 2.60
N PHE A 315 -15.56 10.28 3.29
CA PHE A 315 -15.50 11.44 4.19
C PHE A 315 -14.51 11.21 5.35
N ILE A 316 -14.50 10.03 5.95
CA ILE A 316 -13.55 9.67 7.02
C ILE A 316 -12.11 9.71 6.48
N ARG A 317 -11.86 9.14 5.30
CA ARG A 317 -10.56 9.16 4.63
C ARG A 317 -10.10 10.59 4.34
N ALA A 318 -10.94 11.39 3.70
CA ALA A 318 -10.61 12.76 3.33
C ALA A 318 -10.36 13.64 4.57
N THR A 319 -11.16 13.47 5.62
CA THR A 319 -10.94 14.15 6.91
C THR A 319 -9.62 13.75 7.54
N ALA A 320 -9.33 12.45 7.62
CA ALA A 320 -8.07 11.93 8.17
C ALA A 320 -6.85 12.43 7.38
N TRP A 321 -6.93 12.41 6.04
CA TRP A 321 -5.90 12.95 5.16
C TRP A 321 -5.67 14.44 5.37
N THR A 322 -6.75 15.21 5.50
CA THR A 322 -6.71 16.66 5.76
C THR A 322 -6.01 16.96 7.07
N LEU A 323 -6.45 16.32 8.17
CA LEU A 323 -5.86 16.53 9.49
C LEU A 323 -4.38 16.11 9.54
N GLY A 324 -4.04 14.97 8.92
CA GLY A 324 -2.66 14.53 8.79
C GLY A 324 -1.80 15.51 8.00
N GLY A 325 -2.32 16.01 6.88
CA GLY A 325 -1.64 17.01 6.04
C GLY A 325 -1.41 18.33 6.77
N ILE A 326 -2.40 18.83 7.51
CA ILE A 326 -2.27 20.04 8.35
C ILE A 326 -1.14 19.85 9.37
N VAL A 327 -1.09 18.71 10.07
CA VAL A 327 -0.01 18.40 11.02
C VAL A 327 1.36 18.40 10.35
N ALA A 328 1.47 17.86 9.12
CA ALA A 328 2.72 17.87 8.38
C ALA A 328 3.17 19.29 8.02
N VAL A 329 2.25 20.15 7.54
CA VAL A 329 2.53 21.56 7.21
C VAL A 329 2.97 22.33 8.46
N ILE A 330 2.24 22.21 9.57
CA ILE A 330 2.58 22.87 10.84
C ILE A 330 3.99 22.47 11.30
N LYS A 331 4.33 21.17 11.20
CA LYS A 331 5.68 20.70 11.56
C LYS A 331 6.77 21.26 10.64
N ALA A 332 6.50 21.36 9.33
CA ALA A 332 7.45 21.90 8.36
C ALA A 332 7.70 23.40 8.54
N LEU A 333 6.72 24.16 9.05
CA LEU A 333 6.86 25.60 9.33
C LEU A 333 7.61 25.91 10.64
N LYS A 334 7.79 24.92 11.54
CA LYS A 334 8.57 25.13 12.77
C LYS A 334 10.08 25.13 12.45
N PRO A 335 10.84 26.15 12.90
CA PRO A 335 12.29 26.16 12.70
C PRO A 335 12.92 24.93 13.37
N GLY A 336 13.65 24.13 12.59
CA GLY A 336 14.36 22.92 13.04
C GLY A 336 13.71 21.57 12.71
N GLY A 337 12.54 21.53 12.06
CA GLY A 337 11.86 20.27 11.72
C GLY A 337 12.33 19.64 10.39
N ARG A 338 13.41 18.84 10.42
CA ARG A 338 13.62 17.75 9.46
C ARG A 338 13.27 16.43 10.12
#